data_AF-A0A3C0R5X8-F1
#
_entry.id   AF-A0A3C0R5X8-F1
#
_cell.length_a   1.000
_cell.length_b   1.000
_cell.length_c   1.000
_cell.angle_alpha   90.00
_cell.angle_beta   90.00
_cell.angle_gamma   90.00
#
_symmetry.space_group_name_H-M   'P 1'
#
loop_
_entity.id
_entity.type
_entity.pdbx_description
1 polymer ?
#
loop_
_entity_poly.entity_id
_entity_poly.type
_entity_poly.pdbx_seq_one_letter_code
_entity_poly.pdbx_strand_id
1 'polypeptide(L)'
;MSMEQPKIQDYAIIGDGRSAALISNRGSIDWLCWPRFDSASIFAAIVDTEIGGNWSIRLSQDSQTTRRYIDNTNVLETEFATSSGKIVVTDFMPVTSEEQKKKRLWPEHELIRWV
;
A
#
# COMPACT_ATOMS: atom_id res chain seq x y z
N MET A 1 -23.37 6.10 5.32
CA MET A 1 -23.28 5.86 3.87
C MET A 1 -22.37 4.65 3.71
N SER A 2 -22.91 3.50 3.30
CA SER A 2 -22.08 2.35 2.96
C SER A 2 -21.11 2.79 1.86
N MET A 3 -19.81 2.74 2.15
CA MET A 3 -18.79 2.93 1.13
C MET A 3 -18.84 1.69 0.24
N GLU A 4 -19.04 1.88 -1.06
CA GLU A 4 -18.97 0.79 -2.02
C GLU A 4 -17.59 0.11 -1.90
N GLN A 5 -17.63 -1.20 -1.64
CA GLN A 5 -16.45 -2.03 -1.49
C GLN A 5 -15.63 -1.99 -2.79
N PRO A 6 -14.34 -1.63 -2.74
CA PRO A 6 -13.53 -1.57 -3.95
C PRO A 6 -13.44 -2.93 -4.64
N LYS A 7 -13.38 -2.94 -5.97
CA LYS A 7 -13.24 -4.20 -6.71
C LYS A 7 -11.83 -4.73 -6.48
N ILE A 8 -11.66 -6.05 -6.58
CA ILE A 8 -10.33 -6.66 -6.40
C ILE A 8 -9.27 -6.08 -7.35
N GLN A 9 -9.64 -5.74 -8.58
CA GLN A 9 -8.78 -5.10 -9.58
C GLN A 9 -8.33 -3.68 -9.22
N ASP A 10 -9.03 -3.02 -8.29
CA ASP A 10 -8.70 -1.68 -7.83
C ASP A 10 -7.58 -1.70 -6.79
N TYR A 11 -7.09 -2.87 -6.41
CA TYR A 11 -5.95 -3.05 -5.51
C TYR A 11 -4.65 -3.34 -6.25
N ALA A 12 -3.55 -2.81 -5.71
CA ALA A 12 -2.18 -3.17 -6.04
C ALA A 12 -1.52 -3.76 -4.79
N ILE A 13 -0.51 -4.61 -4.96
CA ILE A 13 0.18 -5.31 -3.87
C ILE A 13 1.63 -4.83 -3.73
N ILE A 14 2.06 -4.57 -2.50
CA ILE A 14 3.47 -4.38 -2.14
C ILE A 14 3.86 -5.39 -1.05
N GLY A 15 5.12 -5.81 -0.98
CA GLY A 15 5.57 -6.79 0.00
C GLY A 15 7.10 -6.90 0.13
N ASP A 16 7.55 -7.39 1.28
CA ASP A 16 8.96 -7.62 1.62
C ASP A 16 9.35 -9.11 1.64
N GLY A 17 8.43 -9.97 1.17
CA GLY A 17 8.55 -11.42 1.22
C GLY A 17 8.14 -12.05 2.57
N ARG A 18 7.79 -11.26 3.58
CA ARG A 18 7.29 -11.73 4.89
C ARG A 18 5.88 -11.26 5.19
N SER A 19 5.51 -10.10 4.65
CA SER A 19 4.13 -9.64 4.58
C SER A 19 3.86 -8.95 3.25
N ALA A 20 2.59 -8.61 3.02
CA ALA A 20 2.14 -7.79 1.92
C ALA A 20 0.98 -6.87 2.33
N ALA A 21 0.94 -5.69 1.72
CA ALA A 21 -0.12 -4.72 1.86
C ALA A 21 -0.93 -4.62 0.56
N LEU A 22 -2.26 -4.47 0.66
CA LEU A 22 -3.12 -4.14 -0.47
C LEU A 22 -3.42 -2.64 -0.47
N ILE A 23 -3.01 -1.98 -1.57
CA ILE A 23 -3.13 -0.54 -1.79
C ILE A 23 -4.27 -0.27 -2.77
N SER A 24 -5.31 0.40 -2.31
CA SER A 24 -6.44 0.84 -3.14
C SER A 24 -6.00 1.93 -4.13
N ASN A 25 -6.61 1.97 -5.31
CA ASN A 25 -6.51 3.12 -6.23
C ASN A 25 -7.11 4.42 -5.65
N ARG A 26 -7.75 4.36 -4.47
CA ARG A 26 -8.19 5.51 -3.69
C ARG A 26 -7.12 6.03 -2.70
N GLY A 27 -5.91 5.43 -2.71
CA GLY A 27 -4.78 5.85 -1.87
C GLY A 27 -4.78 5.29 -0.45
N SER A 28 -5.60 4.28 -0.17
CA SER A 28 -5.68 3.62 1.14
C SER A 28 -4.93 2.29 1.18
N ILE A 29 -4.39 1.94 2.35
CA ILE A 29 -4.00 0.57 2.71
C ILE A 29 -5.22 -0.09 3.34
N ASP A 30 -5.79 -1.06 2.65
CA ASP A 30 -7.04 -1.71 3.08
C ASP A 30 -6.81 -3.11 3.67
N TRP A 31 -5.62 -3.67 3.45
CA TRP A 31 -5.22 -4.95 4.03
C TRP A 31 -3.75 -4.91 4.43
N LEU A 32 -3.47 -5.34 5.66
CA LEU A 32 -2.10 -5.55 6.14
C LEU A 32 -2.08 -6.46 7.36
N CYS A 33 -1.55 -7.67 7.24
CA CYS A 33 -1.10 -8.45 8.40
C CYS A 33 0.32 -8.03 8.74
N TRP A 34 0.67 -7.84 10.01
CA TRP A 34 2.02 -7.37 10.35
C TRP A 34 2.54 -7.98 11.65
N PRO A 35 3.83 -8.37 11.74
CA PRO A 35 4.87 -8.27 10.70
C PRO A 35 4.90 -9.42 9.69
N ARG A 36 4.03 -10.43 9.82
CA ARG A 36 4.02 -11.64 8.98
C ARG A 36 2.63 -11.90 8.40
N PHE A 37 2.56 -12.67 7.31
CA PHE A 37 1.29 -13.07 6.68
C PHE A 37 0.26 -13.74 7.63
N ASP A 38 0.73 -14.49 8.63
CA ASP A 38 -0.07 -15.21 9.63
C ASP A 38 -0.33 -14.41 10.91
N SER A 39 0.11 -13.15 10.96
CA SER A 39 -0.15 -12.25 12.09
C SER A 39 -1.57 -11.67 11.98
N ALA A 40 -2.09 -11.12 13.09
CA ALA A 40 -3.34 -10.38 13.05
C ALA A 40 -3.25 -9.19 12.06
N SER A 41 -4.36 -8.89 11.41
CA SER A 41 -4.46 -7.75 10.51
C SER A 41 -4.49 -6.43 11.28
N ILE A 42 -3.66 -5.47 10.89
CA ILE A 42 -3.78 -4.06 11.28
C ILE A 42 -4.92 -3.40 10.51
N PHE A 43 -5.05 -3.72 9.22
CA PHE A 43 -6.12 -3.27 8.34
C PHE A 43 -6.82 -4.45 7.68
N ALA A 44 -8.15 -4.38 7.60
CA ALA A 44 -9.02 -5.41 7.06
C ALA A 44 -10.24 -4.82 6.31
N ALA A 45 -10.13 -3.60 5.77
CA ALA A 45 -11.19 -2.95 5.01
C ALA A 45 -11.64 -3.72 3.76
N ILE A 46 -10.80 -4.61 3.22
CA ILE A 46 -11.22 -5.53 2.15
C ILE A 46 -12.26 -6.56 2.62
N VAL A 47 -12.28 -6.92 3.90
CA VAL A 47 -13.25 -7.84 4.50
C VAL A 47 -14.48 -7.08 4.98
N ASP A 48 -14.28 -5.95 5.66
CA ASP A 48 -15.35 -5.11 6.17
C ASP A 48 -14.93 -3.64 6.12
N THR A 49 -15.60 -2.86 5.28
CA THR A 49 -15.30 -1.44 5.07
C THR A 49 -15.66 -0.55 6.25
N GLU A 50 -16.51 -1.01 7.18
CA GLU A 50 -16.99 -0.22 8.32
C GLU A 50 -16.08 -0.38 9.54
N ILE A 51 -15.66 -1.62 9.85
CA ILE A 51 -14.87 -1.92 11.06
C ILE A 51 -13.43 -2.36 10.78
N GLY A 52 -13.10 -2.74 9.54
CA GLY A 52 -11.80 -3.31 9.19
C GLY A 52 -10.65 -2.29 9.24
N GLY A 53 -10.96 -0.99 9.20
CA GLY A 53 -9.96 0.07 9.26
C GLY A 53 -9.05 0.15 8.01
N ASN A 54 -8.50 1.33 7.77
CA ASN A 54 -7.54 1.59 6.71
C ASN A 54 -6.66 2.79 7.08
N TRP A 55 -5.57 2.98 6.33
CA TRP A 55 -4.78 4.20 6.39
C TRP A 55 -4.62 4.80 5.00
N SER A 56 -4.98 6.06 4.83
CA SER A 56 -5.11 6.67 3.50
C SER A 56 -4.42 8.01 3.36
N ILE A 57 -3.84 8.20 2.17
CA ILE A 57 -3.44 9.50 1.64
C ILE A 57 -4.23 9.69 0.36
N ARG A 58 -5.11 10.69 0.34
CA ARG A 58 -6.01 10.98 -0.79
C ARG A 58 -6.21 12.47 -0.94
N LEU A 59 -6.54 12.91 -2.14
CA LEU A 59 -6.99 14.27 -2.37
C LEU A 59 -8.39 14.47 -1.76
N SER A 60 -8.66 15.68 -1.29
CA SER A 60 -9.99 16.08 -0.80
C SER A 60 -10.98 16.34 -1.92
N GLN A 61 -10.50 16.45 -3.16
CA GLN A 61 -11.28 16.68 -4.36
C GLN A 61 -11.17 15.50 -5.33
N ASP A 62 -12.12 15.41 -6.26
CA ASP A 62 -12.09 14.39 -7.31
C ASP A 62 -10.81 14.50 -8.14
N SER A 63 -10.27 13.34 -8.51
CA SER A 63 -9.03 13.24 -9.26
C SER A 63 -9.07 12.05 -10.20
N GLN A 64 -8.31 12.15 -11.28
CA GLN A 64 -7.98 11.01 -12.10
C GLN A 64 -6.83 10.25 -11.43
N THR A 65 -7.04 8.98 -11.11
CA THR A 65 -5.98 8.11 -10.59
C THR A 65 -5.33 7.33 -11.72
N THR A 66 -4.00 7.32 -11.77
CA THR A 66 -3.23 6.31 -12.50
C THR A 66 -2.24 5.63 -11.57
N ARG A 67 -1.81 4.42 -11.93
CA ARG A 67 -0.88 3.63 -11.12
C ARG A 67 0.13 2.93 -12.00
N ARG A 68 1.35 2.81 -11.49
CA ARG A 68 2.39 1.97 -12.08
C ARG A 68 3.31 1.43 -11.00
N TYR A 69 3.91 0.28 -11.26
CA TYR A 69 5.12 -0.10 -10.54
C TYR A 69 6.31 0.56 -11.22
N ILE A 70 7.30 1.00 -10.44
CA ILE A 70 8.58 1.43 -11.00
C ILE A 70 9.26 0.20 -11.62
N ASP A 71 9.76 0.35 -12.85
CA ASP A 71 10.28 -0.75 -13.66
C ASP A 71 11.24 -1.67 -12.90
N ASN A 72 10.97 -2.98 -12.96
CA ASN A 72 11.74 -4.03 -12.30
C ASN A 72 11.79 -3.93 -10.76
N THR A 73 10.80 -3.27 -10.13
CA THR A 73 10.70 -3.17 -8.68
C THR A 73 9.28 -3.50 -8.19
N ASN A 74 9.14 -3.73 -6.88
CA ASN A 74 7.85 -3.78 -6.20
C ASN A 74 7.49 -2.43 -5.53
N VAL A 75 7.96 -1.31 -6.10
CA VAL A 75 7.61 0.05 -5.65
C VAL A 75 6.43 0.54 -6.47
N LEU A 76 5.34 0.92 -5.79
CA LEU A 76 4.11 1.39 -6.41
C LEU A 76 4.07 2.91 -6.40
N GLU A 77 3.82 3.52 -7.55
CA GLU A 77 3.41 4.92 -7.66
C GLU A 77 1.91 5.00 -7.93
N THR A 78 1.20 5.77 -7.12
CA THR A 78 -0.19 6.17 -7.35
C THR A 78 -0.23 7.67 -7.61
N GLU A 79 -0.52 8.06 -8.84
CA GLU A 79 -0.66 9.46 -9.23
C GLU A 79 -2.13 9.88 -9.14
N PHE A 80 -2.39 10.97 -8.41
CA PHE A 80 -3.68 11.65 -8.41
C PHE A 80 -3.55 12.97 -9.17
N ALA A 81 -4.27 13.10 -10.27
CA ALA A 81 -4.25 14.28 -11.13
C ALA A 81 -5.58 15.06 -11.08
N THR A 82 -5.47 16.38 -11.04
CA THR A 82 -6.58 17.33 -11.02
C THR A 82 -6.31 18.45 -12.03
N SER A 83 -7.26 19.37 -12.24
CA SER A 83 -7.06 20.49 -13.16
C SER A 83 -5.95 21.46 -12.74
N SER A 84 -5.59 21.49 -11.45
CA SER A 84 -4.57 22.39 -10.90
C SER A 84 -3.19 21.77 -10.74
N GLY A 85 -3.05 20.45 -10.91
CA GLY A 85 -1.79 19.75 -10.72
C GLY A 85 -1.96 18.29 -10.33
N LYS A 86 -0.84 17.68 -9.95
CA LYS A 86 -0.78 16.26 -9.60
C LYS A 86 0.10 16.01 -8.38
N ILE A 87 -0.20 14.93 -7.67
CA ILE A 87 0.60 14.41 -6.56
C ILE A 87 0.84 12.93 -6.78
N VAL A 88 2.00 12.43 -6.37
CA VAL A 88 2.36 11.01 -6.51
C VAL A 88 2.62 10.45 -5.13
N VAL A 89 1.89 9.40 -4.77
CA VAL A 89 2.15 8.62 -3.55
C VAL A 89 2.96 7.40 -3.95
N THR A 90 4.14 7.26 -3.36
CA THR A 90 5.05 6.13 -3.57
C THR A 90 5.00 5.20 -2.36
N ASP A 91 4.55 3.97 -2.59
CA ASP A 91 4.34 2.94 -1.59
C ASP A 91 5.31 1.76 -1.82
N PHE A 92 6.05 1.35 -0.79
CA PHE A 92 6.90 0.16 -0.86
C PHE A 92 7.24 -0.40 0.52
N MET A 93 7.68 -1.66 0.53
CA MET A 93 8.26 -2.30 1.71
C MET A 93 9.72 -2.63 1.40
N PRO A 94 10.70 -1.96 2.03
CA PRO A 94 12.10 -2.17 1.72
C PRO A 94 12.56 -3.57 2.14
N VAL A 95 13.41 -4.17 1.32
CA VAL A 95 14.14 -5.39 1.64
C VAL A 95 15.64 -5.10 1.59
N THR A 96 16.37 -5.64 2.56
CA THR A 96 17.83 -5.61 2.49
C THR A 96 18.34 -6.58 1.42
N SER A 97 19.55 -6.34 0.91
CA SER A 97 20.18 -7.29 0.00
C SER A 97 20.44 -8.64 0.69
N GLU A 98 20.46 -9.72 -0.09
CA GLU A 98 20.77 -11.06 0.43
C GLU A 98 22.14 -11.13 1.13
N GLU A 99 23.10 -10.33 0.68
CA GLU A 99 24.40 -10.23 1.33
C GLU A 99 24.32 -9.55 2.70
N GLN A 100 23.51 -8.50 2.82
CA GLN A 100 23.29 -7.81 4.10
C GLN A 100 22.50 -8.70 5.09
N LYS A 101 21.52 -9.47 4.61
CA LYS A 101 20.75 -10.42 5.44
C LYS A 101 21.64 -11.45 6.15
N LYS A 102 22.77 -11.83 5.54
CA LYS A 102 23.74 -12.77 6.12
C LYS A 102 24.62 -12.14 7.21
N LYS A 103 24.80 -10.82 7.20
CA LYS A 103 25.71 -10.09 8.09
C LYS A 103 25.03 -9.62 9.37
N ARG A 104 23.72 -9.39 9.36
CA ARG A 104 22.96 -8.90 10.51
C ARG A 104 21.53 -9.43 10.48
N LEU A 105 21.00 -9.77 11.65
CA LEU A 105 19.55 -9.97 11.82
C LEU A 105 18.86 -8.62 11.59
N TRP A 106 17.99 -8.54 10.58
CA TRP A 106 17.22 -7.35 10.26
C TRP A 106 15.78 -7.54 10.76
N PRO A 107 15.45 -7.08 11.98
CA PRO A 107 14.12 -7.27 12.56
C PRO A 107 13.11 -6.23 12.07
N GLU A 108 13.57 -5.19 11.37
CA GLU A 108 12.74 -4.07 10.95
C GLU A 108 11.92 -4.47 9.73
N HIS A 109 10.60 -4.45 9.91
CA HIS A 109 9.63 -4.47 8.83
C HIS A 109 9.11 -3.05 8.69
N GLU A 110 9.26 -2.50 7.50
CA GLU A 110 8.84 -1.13 7.22
C GLU A 110 7.84 -1.13 6.07
N LEU A 111 6.85 -0.26 6.19
CA LEU A 111 6.02 0.17 5.07
C LEU A 111 6.27 1.65 4.93
N ILE A 112 6.84 2.04 3.79
CA ILE A 112 7.17 3.42 3.49
C ILE A 112 6.14 3.94 2.50
N ARG A 113 5.53 5.07 2.87
CA ARG A 113 4.67 5.86 2.00
C ARG A 113 5.23 7.27 1.90
N TRP A 114 5.67 7.64 0.71
CA TRP A 114 6.26 8.93 0.40
C TRP A 114 5.36 9.72 -0.56
N VAL A 115 5.18 11.01 -0.29
CA VAL A 115 4.39 11.97 -1.07
C VAL A 115 5.27 13.12 -1.56
#